data_AF-A0A8C8RKV2-F1
#
_entry.id   AF-A0A8C8RKV2-F1
#
_cell.length_a   1.000
_cell.length_b   1.000
_cell.length_c   1.000
_cell.angle_alpha   90.00
_cell.angle_beta   90.00
_cell.angle_gamma   90.00
#
_symmetry.space_group_name_H-M   'P 1'
#
loop_
_entity.id
_entity.type
_entity.pdbx_description
1 polymer ?
#
loop_
_entity_poly.entity_id
_entity_poly.type
_entity_poly.pdbx_seq_one_letter_code
_entity_poly.pdbx_strand_id
1 'polypeptide(L)'
;MSTVAERKFINLRKRLDQLGYRQPLGVESLPLVEKLFSDLVHTTESLRSTKLSAGKIEKECSNFDVILEPYKAENAKLTRENNELHLEILKLKEQSDHHVKDLKATLRKFEHETADLKFLNNQYIHKIRSLERENKAKTEKIQQLQEKNLQAVVQTPGGRKRTIPFRRQLMQIDQPVPPSGISTYPIPQPDDPYVADLLQVADNRIHELQLEVAELQEKLEISERGVKNYSKQVE
;
A
#
# COMPACT_ATOMS: atom_id res chain seq x y z
N MET A 1 98.60 -41.74 -21.79
CA MET A 1 97.41 -41.79 -20.93
C MET A 1 96.85 -40.39 -20.83
N SER A 2 95.72 -40.07 -21.48
CA SER A 2 95.16 -38.72 -21.39
C SER A 2 94.59 -38.49 -19.99
N THR A 3 95.04 -37.41 -19.35
CA THR A 3 94.62 -37.06 -17.99
C THR A 3 93.13 -36.72 -17.97
N VAL A 4 92.46 -36.95 -16.85
CA VAL A 4 91.01 -36.65 -16.70
C VAL A 4 90.71 -35.17 -17.04
N ALA A 5 91.66 -34.28 -16.76
CA ALA A 5 91.58 -32.85 -17.08
C ALA A 5 91.61 -32.56 -18.59
N GLU A 6 92.47 -33.21 -19.37
CA GLU A 6 92.50 -33.06 -20.85
C GLU A 6 91.20 -33.51 -21.51
N ARG A 7 90.61 -34.61 -21.05
CA ARG A 7 89.32 -35.09 -21.59
C ARG A 7 88.19 -34.09 -21.31
N LYS A 8 88.14 -33.53 -20.10
CA LYS A 8 87.18 -32.47 -19.75
C LYS A 8 87.41 -31.20 -20.55
N PHE A 9 88.67 -30.81 -20.75
CA PHE A 9 89.04 -29.65 -21.56
C PHE A 9 88.55 -29.79 -23.01
N ILE A 10 88.83 -30.92 -23.66
CA ILE A 10 88.40 -31.17 -25.04
C ILE A 10 86.87 -31.16 -25.15
N ASN A 11 86.16 -31.75 -24.18
CA ASN A 11 84.71 -31.80 -24.18
C ASN A 11 84.07 -30.41 -24.00
N LEU A 12 84.55 -29.63 -23.02
CA LEU A 12 84.06 -28.27 -22.80
C LEU A 12 84.39 -27.38 -24.00
N ARG A 13 85.60 -27.52 -24.55
CA ARG A 13 86.02 -26.75 -25.72
C ARG A 13 85.14 -27.01 -26.94
N LYS A 14 84.84 -28.27 -27.24
CA LYS A 14 83.91 -28.63 -28.32
C LYS A 14 82.53 -28.00 -28.13
N ARG A 15 81.99 -28.01 -26.90
CA ARG A 15 80.68 -27.41 -26.60
C ARG A 15 80.70 -25.89 -26.74
N LEU A 16 81.77 -25.23 -26.31
CA LEU A 16 81.96 -23.79 -26.48
C LEU A 16 82.13 -23.40 -27.95
N ASP A 17 82.92 -24.16 -28.72
CA ASP A 17 83.11 -23.95 -30.16
C ASP A 17 81.80 -24.11 -30.95
N GLN A 18 80.96 -25.07 -30.58
CA GLN A 18 79.62 -25.26 -31.16
C GLN A 18 78.71 -24.04 -30.93
N LEU A 19 78.90 -23.34 -29.82
CA LEU A 19 78.18 -22.11 -29.49
C LEU A 19 78.89 -20.84 -30.00
N GLY A 20 80.01 -20.99 -30.71
CA GLY A 20 80.75 -19.89 -31.31
C GLY A 20 81.79 -19.21 -30.41
N TYR A 21 81.98 -19.69 -29.18
CA TYR A 21 82.97 -19.15 -28.24
C TYR A 21 84.37 -19.71 -28.55
N ARG A 22 85.11 -18.99 -29.40
CA ARG A 22 86.42 -19.45 -29.91
C ARG A 22 87.64 -18.92 -29.16
N GLN A 23 87.47 -18.11 -28.11
CA GLN A 23 88.56 -17.51 -27.34
C GLN A 23 89.46 -18.58 -26.68
N PRO A 24 90.79 -18.38 -26.59
CA PRO A 24 91.70 -19.35 -25.98
C PRO A 24 91.37 -19.55 -24.49
N LEU A 25 91.42 -20.80 -24.02
CA LEU A 25 91.07 -21.19 -22.64
C LEU A 25 92.30 -21.75 -21.91
N GLY A 26 92.64 -21.16 -20.76
CA GLY A 26 93.73 -21.66 -19.90
C GLY A 26 93.28 -22.82 -19.01
N VAL A 27 94.19 -23.76 -18.73
CA VAL A 27 93.90 -24.98 -17.94
C VAL A 27 93.46 -24.66 -16.51
N GLU A 28 93.97 -23.57 -15.92
CA GLU A 28 93.63 -23.14 -14.56
C GLU A 28 92.17 -22.67 -14.42
N SER A 29 91.61 -22.12 -15.51
CA SER A 29 90.23 -21.61 -15.54
C SER A 29 89.17 -22.69 -15.84
N LEU A 30 89.61 -23.89 -16.24
CA LEU A 30 88.75 -24.97 -16.71
C LEU A 30 87.63 -25.36 -15.71
N PRO A 31 87.90 -25.57 -14.41
CA PRO A 31 86.85 -25.99 -13.46
C PRO A 31 85.76 -24.93 -13.24
N LEU A 32 86.12 -23.65 -13.33
CA LEU A 32 85.17 -22.55 -13.16
C LEU A 32 84.29 -22.40 -14.41
N VAL A 33 84.89 -22.42 -15.60
CA VAL A 33 84.14 -22.31 -16.86
C VAL A 33 83.22 -23.51 -17.05
N GLU A 34 83.62 -24.72 -16.65
CA GLU A 34 82.76 -25.90 -16.69
C GLU A 34 81.50 -25.73 -15.82
N LYS A 35 81.65 -25.22 -14.59
CA LYS A 35 80.53 -24.94 -13.69
C LYS A 35 79.61 -23.84 -14.22
N LEU A 36 80.18 -22.69 -14.61
CA LEU A 36 79.39 -21.58 -15.16
C LEU A 36 78.63 -21.98 -16.42
N PHE A 37 79.26 -22.80 -17.28
CA PHE A 37 78.62 -23.31 -18.48
C PHE A 37 77.47 -24.27 -18.15
N SER A 38 77.67 -25.17 -17.17
CA SER A 38 76.60 -26.04 -16.68
C SER A 38 75.43 -25.25 -16.10
N ASP A 39 75.72 -24.25 -15.26
CA ASP A 39 74.70 -23.38 -14.66
C ASP A 39 73.96 -22.57 -15.73
N LEU A 40 74.65 -22.07 -16.75
CA LEU A 40 74.02 -21.34 -17.86
C LEU A 40 73.10 -22.24 -18.69
N VAL A 41 73.51 -23.48 -18.97
CA VAL A 41 72.67 -24.46 -19.67
C VAL A 41 71.43 -24.78 -18.83
N HIS A 42 71.62 -25.09 -17.54
CA HIS A 42 70.51 -25.39 -16.63
C HIS A 42 69.54 -24.22 -16.48
N THR A 43 70.03 -23.00 -16.26
CA THR A 43 69.19 -21.80 -16.14
C THR A 43 68.42 -21.51 -17.43
N THR A 44 69.03 -21.71 -18.60
CA THR A 44 68.36 -21.53 -19.89
C THR A 44 67.27 -22.58 -20.13
N GLU A 45 67.55 -23.84 -19.79
CA GLU A 45 66.57 -24.94 -19.86
C GLU A 45 65.42 -24.74 -18.87
N SER A 46 65.71 -24.37 -17.63
CA SER A 46 64.72 -24.01 -16.62
C SER A 46 63.86 -22.83 -17.07
N LEU A 47 64.47 -21.75 -17.56
CA LEU A 47 63.73 -20.60 -18.09
C LEU A 47 62.81 -20.99 -19.25
N ARG A 48 63.29 -21.83 -20.18
CA ARG A 48 62.49 -22.34 -21.28
C ARG A 48 61.30 -23.17 -20.77
N SER A 49 61.52 -24.05 -19.80
CA SER A 49 60.48 -24.87 -19.18
C SER A 49 59.43 -24.01 -18.49
N THR A 50 59.85 -23.02 -17.69
CA THR A 50 58.96 -22.09 -17.00
C THR A 50 58.17 -21.22 -17.98
N LYS A 51 58.78 -20.76 -19.08
CA LYS A 51 58.05 -20.01 -20.12
C LYS A 51 56.97 -20.87 -20.78
N LEU A 52 57.28 -22.14 -21.07
CA LEU A 52 56.30 -23.07 -21.63
C LEU A 52 55.16 -23.38 -20.67
N SER A 53 55.45 -23.56 -19.37
CA SER A 53 54.39 -23.77 -18.37
C SER A 53 53.53 -22.53 -18.17
N ALA A 54 54.15 -21.35 -18.10
CA ALA A 54 53.42 -20.08 -18.01
C ALA A 54 52.47 -19.88 -19.20
N GLY A 55 52.94 -20.13 -20.42
CA GLY A 55 52.08 -20.04 -21.61
C GLY A 55 50.96 -21.08 -21.68
N LYS A 56 51.11 -22.24 -21.02
CA LYS A 56 50.00 -23.21 -20.87
C LYS A 56 48.98 -22.72 -19.86
N ILE A 57 49.43 -22.25 -18.71
CA ILE A 57 48.57 -21.70 -17.66
C ILE A 57 47.76 -20.50 -18.19
N GLU A 58 48.39 -19.60 -18.95
CA GLU A 58 47.71 -18.46 -19.56
C GLU A 58 46.58 -18.88 -20.51
N LYS A 59 46.82 -19.91 -21.33
CA LYS A 59 45.79 -20.48 -22.21
C LYS A 59 44.66 -21.13 -21.41
N GLU A 60 45.00 -21.88 -20.36
CA GLU A 60 44.00 -22.50 -19.48
C GLU A 60 43.15 -21.43 -18.77
N CYS A 61 43.77 -20.37 -18.24
CA CYS A 61 43.07 -19.20 -17.67
C CYS A 61 42.11 -18.57 -18.69
N SER A 62 42.58 -18.30 -19.91
CA SER A 62 41.72 -17.72 -20.96
C SER A 62 40.55 -18.63 -21.31
N ASN A 63 40.74 -19.95 -21.30
CA ASN A 63 39.69 -20.92 -21.53
C ASN A 63 38.66 -20.94 -20.37
N PHE A 64 39.12 -20.84 -19.12
CA PHE A 64 38.23 -20.72 -17.98
C PHE A 64 37.40 -19.44 -18.03
N ASP A 65 37.97 -18.30 -18.45
CA ASP A 65 37.22 -17.06 -18.61
C ASP A 65 36.10 -17.20 -19.64
N VAL A 66 36.36 -17.85 -20.78
CA VAL A 66 35.33 -18.13 -21.79
C VAL A 66 34.22 -19.03 -21.25
N ILE A 67 34.57 -20.02 -20.42
CA ILE A 67 33.58 -20.92 -19.80
C ILE A 67 32.78 -20.18 -18.71
N LEU A 68 33.41 -19.30 -17.94
CA LEU A 68 32.78 -18.61 -16.80
C LEU A 68 31.91 -17.42 -17.22
N GLU A 69 32.24 -16.74 -18.32
CA GLU A 69 31.48 -15.62 -18.87
C GLU A 69 29.96 -15.86 -18.94
N PRO A 70 29.45 -16.95 -19.56
CA PRO A 70 28.00 -17.18 -19.63
C PRO A 70 27.37 -17.35 -18.23
N TYR A 71 28.05 -17.99 -17.29
CA TYR A 71 27.55 -18.14 -15.92
C TYR A 71 27.54 -16.81 -15.17
N LYS A 72 28.55 -15.95 -15.36
CA LYS A 72 28.57 -14.60 -14.77
C LYS A 72 27.43 -13.76 -15.33
N ALA A 73 27.22 -13.79 -16.65
CA ALA A 73 26.14 -13.07 -17.31
C ALA A 73 24.76 -13.54 -16.83
N GLU A 74 24.54 -14.86 -16.76
CA GLU A 74 23.26 -15.42 -16.28
C GLU A 74 23.03 -15.12 -14.80
N ASN A 75 24.04 -15.27 -13.94
CA ASN A 75 23.92 -14.90 -12.52
C ASN A 75 23.59 -13.42 -12.34
N ALA A 76 24.21 -12.52 -13.13
CA ALA A 76 23.89 -11.10 -13.09
C ALA A 76 22.46 -10.81 -13.56
N LYS A 77 21.94 -11.56 -14.53
CA LYS A 77 20.54 -11.47 -14.97
C LYS A 77 19.59 -11.98 -13.88
N LEU A 78 19.81 -13.18 -13.35
CA LEU A 78 18.98 -13.77 -12.29
C LEU A 78 18.97 -12.90 -11.03
N THR A 79 20.11 -12.32 -10.65
CA THR A 79 20.18 -11.42 -9.49
C THR A 79 19.33 -10.17 -9.70
N ARG A 80 19.33 -9.59 -10.91
CA ARG A 80 18.47 -8.45 -11.22
C ARG A 80 16.99 -8.82 -11.17
N GLU A 81 16.60 -9.90 -11.83
CA GLU A 81 15.22 -10.38 -11.84
C GLU A 81 14.73 -10.72 -10.42
N ASN A 82 15.57 -11.38 -9.61
CA ASN A 82 15.26 -11.69 -8.23
C ASN A 82 15.03 -10.42 -7.40
N ASN A 83 15.88 -9.41 -7.55
CA ASN A 83 15.70 -8.12 -6.86
C ASN A 83 14.44 -7.39 -7.33
N GLU A 84 14.14 -7.38 -8.63
CA GLU A 84 12.93 -6.76 -9.20
C GLU A 84 11.66 -7.45 -8.66
N LEU A 85 11.62 -8.78 -8.67
CA LEU A 85 10.52 -9.57 -8.13
C LEU A 85 10.36 -9.34 -6.62
N HIS A 86 11.46 -9.24 -5.87
CA HIS A 86 11.41 -8.93 -4.44
C HIS A 86 10.77 -7.56 -4.18
N LEU A 87 11.13 -6.53 -4.96
CA LEU A 87 10.52 -5.21 -4.85
C LEU A 87 9.03 -5.22 -5.23
N GLU A 88 8.67 -5.95 -6.27
CA GLU A 88 7.27 -6.09 -6.70
C GLU A 88 6.41 -6.79 -5.64
N ILE A 89 6.93 -7.86 -5.02
CA ILE A 89 6.25 -8.56 -3.92
C ILE A 89 6.02 -7.62 -2.73
N LEU A 90 7.03 -6.83 -2.36
CA LEU A 90 6.88 -5.85 -1.27
C LEU A 90 5.79 -4.83 -1.58
N LYS A 91 5.81 -4.26 -2.78
CA LYS A 91 4.82 -3.29 -3.24
C LYS A 91 3.40 -3.87 -3.25
N LEU A 92 3.22 -5.07 -3.80
CA LEU A 92 1.92 -5.75 -3.84
C LEU A 92 1.41 -6.07 -2.44
N LYS A 93 2.31 -6.47 -1.53
CA LYS A 93 1.95 -6.70 -0.13
C LYS A 93 1.47 -5.42 0.55
N GLU A 94 2.20 -4.31 0.38
CA GLU A 94 1.79 -3.01 0.95
C GLU A 94 0.45 -2.53 0.40
N GLN A 95 0.22 -2.66 -0.91
CA GLN A 95 -1.06 -2.32 -1.54
C GLN A 95 -2.20 -3.19 -1.03
N SER A 96 -1.98 -4.50 -0.90
CA SER A 96 -2.96 -5.44 -0.34
C SER A 96 -3.28 -5.12 1.12
N ASP A 97 -2.26 -4.89 1.94
CA ASP A 97 -2.42 -4.54 3.35
C ASP A 97 -3.18 -3.21 3.52
N HIS A 98 -2.93 -2.23 2.64
CA HIS A 98 -3.69 -0.99 2.61
C HIS A 98 -5.15 -1.22 2.23
N HIS A 99 -5.40 -1.98 1.15
CA HIS A 99 -6.75 -2.29 0.70
C HIS A 99 -7.56 -3.05 1.77
N VAL A 100 -6.93 -4.00 2.46
CA VAL A 100 -7.56 -4.73 3.58
C VAL A 100 -7.89 -3.79 4.75
N LYS A 101 -7.03 -2.83 5.07
CA LYS A 101 -7.30 -1.84 6.12
C LYS A 101 -8.50 -0.96 5.75
N ASP A 102 -8.56 -0.49 4.51
CA ASP A 102 -9.66 0.35 4.03
C ASP A 102 -10.98 -0.41 4.04
N LEU A 103 -11.02 -1.64 3.51
CA LEU A 103 -12.21 -2.50 3.55
C LEU A 103 -12.68 -2.79 4.98
N LYS A 104 -11.76 -3.01 5.93
CA LYS A 104 -12.11 -3.17 7.35
C LYS A 104 -12.63 -1.89 7.97
N ALA A 105 -12.18 -0.71 7.53
CA ALA A 105 -12.71 0.57 7.99
C ALA A 105 -14.13 0.79 7.44
N THR A 106 -14.37 0.53 6.15
CA THR A 106 -15.70 0.64 5.55
C THR A 106 -16.69 -0.38 6.13
N LEU A 107 -16.23 -1.60 6.39
CA LEU A 107 -17.06 -2.63 7.04
C LEU A 107 -17.53 -2.16 8.42
N ARG A 108 -16.58 -1.68 9.26
CA ARG A 108 -16.93 -1.13 10.57
C ARG A 108 -17.91 0.03 10.46
N LYS A 109 -17.71 0.95 9.51
CA LYS A 109 -18.66 2.06 9.28
C LYS A 109 -20.08 1.52 9.01
N PHE A 110 -20.23 0.57 8.09
CA PHE A 110 -21.54 -0.01 7.78
C PHE A 110 -22.13 -0.83 8.94
N GLU A 111 -21.31 -1.48 9.76
CA GLU A 111 -21.78 -2.18 10.97
C GLU A 111 -22.42 -1.20 11.97
N HIS A 112 -21.81 -0.02 12.18
CA HIS A 112 -22.37 1.03 13.04
C HIS A 112 -23.67 1.59 12.45
N GLU A 113 -23.68 1.98 11.17
CA GLU A 113 -24.89 2.49 10.51
C GLU A 113 -26.04 1.47 10.56
N THR A 114 -25.72 0.18 10.37
CA THR A 114 -26.71 -0.90 10.46
C THR A 114 -27.24 -1.05 11.89
N ALA A 115 -26.38 -0.92 12.91
CA ALA A 115 -26.80 -0.98 14.31
C ALA A 115 -27.73 0.20 14.65
N ASP A 116 -27.38 1.42 14.22
CA ASP A 116 -28.18 2.63 14.44
C ASP A 116 -29.54 2.53 13.74
N LEU A 117 -29.56 2.07 12.49
CA LEU A 117 -30.81 1.85 11.75
C LEU A 117 -31.70 0.79 12.43
N LYS A 118 -31.11 -0.30 12.95
CA LYS A 118 -31.85 -1.30 13.72
C LYS A 118 -32.42 -0.71 15.01
N PHE A 119 -31.65 0.13 15.70
CA PHE A 119 -32.14 0.82 16.91
C PHE A 119 -33.30 1.76 16.59
N LEU A 120 -33.16 2.59 15.57
CA LEU A 120 -34.19 3.52 15.12
C LEU A 120 -35.47 2.79 14.66
N ASN A 121 -35.32 1.68 13.93
CA ASN A 121 -36.45 0.86 13.50
C ASN A 121 -37.22 0.31 14.71
N ASN A 122 -36.51 -0.20 15.73
CA ASN A 122 -37.14 -0.65 16.98
C ASN A 122 -37.88 0.49 17.69
N GLN A 123 -37.30 1.69 17.74
CA GLN A 123 -37.95 2.87 18.32
C GLN A 123 -39.25 3.21 17.58
N TYR A 124 -39.25 3.21 16.25
CA TYR A 124 -40.46 3.44 15.45
C TYR A 124 -41.51 2.35 15.67
N ILE A 125 -41.12 1.08 15.79
CA ILE A 125 -42.04 -0.01 16.15
C ILE A 125 -42.71 0.27 17.50
N HIS A 126 -41.96 0.69 18.52
CA HIS A 126 -42.52 1.06 19.82
C HIS A 126 -43.47 2.26 19.73
N LYS A 127 -43.12 3.28 18.94
CA LYS A 127 -43.97 4.47 18.73
C LYS A 127 -45.28 4.10 18.04
N ILE A 128 -45.23 3.29 16.99
CA ILE A 128 -46.41 2.79 16.26
C ILE A 128 -47.32 2.04 17.24
N ARG A 129 -46.79 1.08 18.01
CA ARG A 129 -47.59 0.36 19.02
C ARG A 129 -48.20 1.26 20.09
N SER A 130 -47.57 2.38 20.43
CA SER A 130 -48.14 3.37 21.35
C SER A 130 -49.30 4.12 20.72
N LEU A 131 -49.11 4.59 19.48
CA LEU A 131 -50.13 5.31 18.72
C LEU A 131 -51.33 4.42 18.40
N GLU A 132 -51.12 3.15 18.07
CA GLU A 132 -52.20 2.18 17.85
C GLU A 132 -53.06 1.99 19.11
N ARG A 133 -52.44 1.89 20.29
CA ARG A 133 -53.15 1.80 21.58
C ARG A 133 -53.95 3.07 21.87
N GLU A 134 -53.35 4.25 21.68
CA GLU A 134 -54.03 5.53 21.87
C GLU A 134 -55.20 5.71 20.89
N ASN A 135 -55.01 5.35 19.63
CA ASN A 135 -56.03 5.46 18.59
C ASN A 135 -57.21 4.51 18.87
N LYS A 136 -56.92 3.29 19.33
CA LYS A 136 -57.95 2.35 19.81
C LYS A 136 -58.74 2.93 20.97
N ALA A 137 -58.07 3.49 21.99
CA ALA A 137 -58.74 4.11 23.14
C ALA A 137 -59.59 5.34 22.74
N LYS A 138 -59.11 6.18 21.82
CA LYS A 138 -59.89 7.30 21.27
C LYS A 138 -61.12 6.80 20.53
N THR A 139 -60.99 5.76 19.72
CA THR A 139 -62.10 5.15 18.97
C THR A 139 -63.16 4.59 19.93
N GLU A 140 -62.75 3.84 20.95
CA GLU A 140 -63.65 3.33 22.00
C GLU A 140 -64.34 4.48 22.75
N LYS A 141 -63.62 5.56 23.07
CA LYS A 141 -64.20 6.74 23.73
C LYS A 141 -65.23 7.46 22.86
N ILE A 142 -64.96 7.60 21.57
CA ILE A 142 -65.92 8.17 20.61
C ILE A 142 -67.18 7.31 20.57
N GLN A 143 -67.04 5.99 20.48
CA GLN A 143 -68.17 5.07 20.47
C GLN A 143 -69.02 5.19 21.75
N GLN A 144 -68.38 5.20 22.93
CA GLN A 144 -69.09 5.41 24.20
C GLN A 144 -69.82 6.76 24.27
N LEU A 145 -69.22 7.83 23.75
CA LEU A 145 -69.84 9.16 23.72
C LEU A 145 -71.02 9.20 22.75
N GLN A 146 -70.90 8.55 21.59
CA GLN A 146 -71.99 8.38 20.64
C GLN A 146 -73.15 7.60 21.28
N GLU A 147 -72.87 6.49 21.97
CA GLU A 147 -73.87 5.69 22.70
C GLU A 147 -74.57 6.50 23.82
N LYS A 148 -73.82 7.32 24.56
CA LYS A 148 -74.41 8.21 25.59
C LYS A 148 -75.25 9.33 24.97
N ASN A 149 -74.82 9.88 23.83
CA ASN A 149 -75.60 10.84 23.07
C ASN A 149 -76.90 10.19 22.53
N LEU A 150 -76.82 8.91 22.13
CA LEU A 150 -77.98 8.07 21.76
C LEU A 150 -79.06 7.94 22.84
N GLN A 151 -78.68 8.10 24.11
CA GLN A 151 -79.57 7.96 25.25
C GLN A 151 -79.97 9.31 25.89
N ALA A 152 -79.45 10.44 25.38
CA ALA A 152 -79.71 11.75 25.94
C ALA A 152 -81.14 12.24 25.62
N VAL A 153 -82.01 12.28 26.64
CA VAL A 153 -83.37 12.83 26.54
C VAL A 153 -83.36 14.32 26.86
N VAL A 154 -83.57 15.17 25.84
CA VAL A 154 -83.73 16.61 26.03
C VAL A 154 -85.13 16.89 26.60
N GLN A 155 -85.21 17.26 27.88
CA GLN A 155 -86.44 17.83 28.44
C GLN A 155 -86.54 19.30 28.04
N THR A 156 -87.51 19.62 27.19
CA THR A 156 -87.90 21.01 26.96
C THR A 156 -88.74 21.51 28.15
N PRO A 157 -88.74 22.83 28.48
CA PRO A 157 -89.45 23.41 29.63
C PRO A 157 -91.00 23.38 29.56
N GLY A 158 -91.59 22.37 28.92
CA GLY A 158 -93.03 22.19 28.72
C GLY A 158 -93.54 20.78 29.02
N GLY A 159 -92.77 19.94 29.72
CA GLY A 159 -93.27 18.71 30.37
C GLY A 159 -93.68 17.54 29.48
N ARG A 160 -93.61 17.64 28.15
CA ARG A 160 -93.90 16.50 27.25
C ARG A 160 -92.61 15.80 26.81
N LYS A 161 -92.33 14.63 27.37
CA LYS A 161 -91.28 13.72 26.91
C LYS A 161 -91.59 13.27 25.48
N ARG A 162 -90.84 13.76 24.50
CA ARG A 162 -90.86 13.23 23.12
C ARG A 162 -89.55 12.48 22.88
N THR A 163 -89.65 11.21 22.52
CA THR A 163 -88.54 10.43 21.94
C THR A 163 -88.32 10.93 20.52
N ILE A 164 -87.28 11.73 20.32
CA ILE A 164 -86.89 12.22 18.99
C ILE A 164 -86.15 11.07 18.28
N PRO A 165 -86.61 10.60 17.11
CA PRO A 165 -85.92 9.54 16.38
C PRO A 165 -84.55 10.03 15.89
N PHE A 166 -83.58 9.12 15.94
CA PHE A 166 -82.20 9.35 15.56
C PHE A 166 -82.07 9.80 14.11
N ARG A 167 -81.94 11.11 13.88
CA ARG A 167 -81.39 11.60 12.62
C ARG A 167 -79.87 11.48 12.77
N ARG A 168 -79.24 10.55 12.04
CA ARG A 168 -77.81 10.70 11.74
C ARG A 168 -77.68 12.10 11.16
N GLN A 169 -77.04 13.00 11.90
CA GLN A 169 -76.71 14.31 11.38
C GLN A 169 -75.67 14.08 10.30
N LEU A 170 -76.14 13.83 9.08
CA LEU A 170 -75.34 13.90 7.87
C LEU A 170 -74.93 15.37 7.77
N MET A 171 -73.70 15.69 8.17
CA MET A 171 -73.08 16.93 7.73
C MET A 171 -72.89 16.81 6.22
N GLN A 172 -73.78 17.44 5.45
CA GLN A 172 -73.44 17.82 4.09
C GLN A 172 -72.40 18.93 4.21
N ILE A 173 -71.18 18.64 3.74
CA ILE A 173 -70.11 19.62 3.65
C ILE A 173 -70.39 20.42 2.37
N ASP A 174 -71.13 21.52 2.51
CA ASP A 174 -71.49 22.37 1.37
C ASP A 174 -70.27 23.11 0.80
N GLN A 175 -69.20 23.25 1.60
CA GLN A 175 -67.95 23.88 1.18
C GLN A 175 -66.77 23.40 2.05
N PRO A 176 -65.56 23.20 1.49
CA PRO A 176 -64.37 22.99 2.31
C PRO A 176 -64.19 24.16 3.29
N VAL A 177 -63.77 23.85 4.51
CA VAL A 177 -63.49 24.85 5.55
C VAL A 177 -62.57 25.92 4.95
N PRO A 178 -62.89 27.22 5.06
CA PRO A 178 -62.02 28.28 4.56
C PRO A 178 -60.62 28.11 5.17
N PRO A 179 -59.55 28.35 4.39
CA PRO A 179 -58.19 28.18 4.89
C PRO A 179 -58.06 28.99 6.17
N SER A 180 -57.76 28.30 7.26
CA SER A 180 -57.57 28.92 8.55
C SER A 180 -56.54 30.04 8.37
N GLY A 181 -56.96 31.30 8.52
CA GLY A 181 -56.10 32.49 8.46
C GLY A 181 -55.14 32.58 9.66
N ILE A 182 -54.79 31.44 10.24
CA ILE A 182 -53.77 31.31 11.25
C ILE A 182 -52.46 31.46 10.48
N SER A 183 -52.02 32.72 10.35
CA SER A 183 -50.60 33.04 10.24
C SER A 183 -49.89 32.09 11.18
N THR A 184 -49.05 31.22 10.62
CA THR A 184 -48.26 30.22 11.32
C THR A 184 -47.66 30.85 12.57
N TYR A 185 -48.35 30.75 13.70
CA TYR A 185 -47.71 30.94 14.99
C TYR A 185 -46.63 29.87 15.02
N PRO A 186 -45.39 30.21 15.38
CA PRO A 186 -44.35 29.20 15.50
C PRO A 186 -44.87 28.18 16.50
N ILE A 187 -45.23 27.00 16.00
CA ILE A 187 -45.46 25.84 16.83
C ILE A 187 -44.10 25.63 17.49
N PRO A 188 -43.98 25.72 18.81
CA PRO A 188 -42.75 25.29 19.48
C PRO A 188 -42.61 23.82 19.09
N GLN A 189 -41.68 23.54 18.20
CA GLN A 189 -41.32 22.16 17.96
C GLN A 189 -40.82 21.63 19.30
N PRO A 190 -41.25 20.45 19.74
CA PRO A 190 -40.62 19.83 20.90
C PRO A 190 -39.11 19.82 20.62
N ASP A 191 -38.30 20.21 21.62
CA ASP A 191 -36.84 20.12 21.55
C ASP A 191 -36.48 18.66 21.26
N ASP A 192 -36.37 18.32 19.97
CA ASP A 192 -35.96 17.01 19.53
C ASP A 192 -34.43 17.01 19.62
N PRO A 193 -33.84 16.25 20.57
CA PRO A 193 -32.39 16.24 20.78
C PRO A 193 -31.60 15.76 19.54
N TYR A 194 -32.30 15.25 18.52
CA TYR A 194 -31.72 14.68 17.31
C TYR A 194 -32.07 15.43 16.02
N VAL A 195 -32.87 16.50 16.08
CA VAL A 195 -33.04 17.40 14.94
C VAL A 195 -31.87 18.39 14.99
N ALA A 196 -30.75 17.96 14.43
CA ALA A 196 -29.62 18.85 14.25
C ALA A 196 -30.08 20.04 13.39
N ASP A 197 -29.87 21.25 13.90
CA ASP A 197 -30.10 22.46 13.12
C ASP A 197 -29.25 22.36 11.84
N LEU A 198 -29.92 22.16 10.70
CA LEU A 198 -29.27 21.90 9.43
C LEU A 198 -28.31 23.04 9.05
N LEU A 199 -28.59 24.26 9.53
CA LEU A 199 -27.69 25.40 9.39
C LEU A 199 -26.42 25.21 10.23
N GLN A 200 -26.55 24.79 11.49
CA GLN A 200 -25.41 24.53 12.37
C GLN A 200 -24.52 23.38 11.87
N VAL A 201 -25.13 22.31 11.32
CA VAL A 201 -24.38 21.20 10.70
C VAL A 201 -23.65 21.69 9.44
N ALA A 202 -24.32 22.50 8.62
CA ALA A 202 -23.70 23.09 7.44
C ALA A 202 -22.54 24.03 7.81
N ASP A 203 -22.71 24.88 8.82
CA ASP A 203 -21.67 25.81 9.29
C ASP A 203 -20.45 25.07 9.86
N ASN A 204 -20.67 24.03 10.68
CA ASN A 204 -19.59 23.16 11.16
C ASN A 204 -18.85 22.49 9.99
N ARG A 205 -19.60 22.01 8.99
CA ARG A 205 -19.01 21.37 7.82
C ARG A 205 -18.21 22.35 6.96
N ILE A 206 -18.70 23.58 6.79
CA ILE A 206 -17.99 24.66 6.10
C ILE A 206 -16.69 24.98 6.85
N HIS A 207 -16.74 25.06 8.18
CA HIS A 207 -15.56 25.33 8.99
C HIS A 207 -14.50 24.23 8.88
N GLU A 208 -14.91 22.95 8.94
CA GLU A 208 -14.01 21.81 8.73
C GLU A 208 -13.34 21.86 7.34
N LEU A 209 -14.12 22.10 6.29
CA LEU A 209 -13.60 22.21 4.92
C LEU A 209 -12.64 23.39 4.77
N GLN A 210 -12.88 24.51 5.45
CA GLN A 210 -11.97 25.65 5.45
C GLN A 210 -10.62 25.31 6.12
N LEU A 211 -10.63 24.55 7.23
CA LEU A 211 -9.42 24.08 7.89
C LEU A 211 -8.63 23.11 7.00
N GLU A 212 -9.32 22.16 6.37
CA GLU A 212 -8.69 21.18 5.47
C GLU A 212 -8.06 21.86 4.25
N VAL A 213 -8.74 22.87 3.67
CA VAL A 213 -8.19 23.67 2.57
C VAL A 213 -6.94 24.42 3.02
N ALA A 214 -6.92 25.01 4.22
CA ALA A 214 -5.74 25.71 4.74
C ALA A 214 -4.56 24.74 4.94
N GLU A 215 -4.81 23.54 5.50
CA GLU A 215 -3.76 22.52 5.69
C GLU A 215 -3.19 22.02 4.36
N LEU A 216 -4.04 21.81 3.35
CA LEU A 216 -3.60 21.40 2.01
C LEU A 216 -2.79 22.50 1.31
N GLN A 217 -3.15 23.77 1.48
CA GLN A 217 -2.38 24.89 0.97
C GLN A 217 -0.98 24.96 1.60
N GLU A 218 -0.87 24.77 2.92
CA GLU A 218 0.43 24.73 3.61
C GLU A 218 1.29 23.56 3.12
N LYS A 219 0.72 22.36 3.00
CA LYS A 219 1.44 21.18 2.46
C LYS A 219 1.90 21.40 1.03
N LEU A 220 1.08 22.04 0.19
CA LEU A 220 1.46 22.39 -1.17
C LEU A 220 2.65 23.36 -1.18
N GLU A 221 2.62 24.42 -0.36
CA GLU A 221 3.70 25.38 -0.27
C GLU A 221 5.02 24.75 0.22
N ILE A 222 4.95 23.82 1.16
CA ILE A 222 6.12 23.05 1.62
C ILE A 222 6.67 22.18 0.48
N SER A 223 5.79 21.48 -0.24
CA SER A 223 6.18 20.63 -1.38
C SER A 223 6.83 21.45 -2.49
N GLU A 224 6.24 22.58 -2.88
CA GLU A 224 6.77 23.48 -3.91
C GLU A 224 8.13 24.07 -3.51
N ARG A 225 8.32 24.42 -2.23
CA ARG A 225 9.64 24.83 -1.71
C ARG A 225 10.65 23.69 -1.80
N GLY A 226 10.23 22.46 -1.48
CA GLY A 226 11.05 21.26 -1.65
C GLY A 226 11.51 21.08 -3.10
N VAL A 227 10.57 21.11 -4.05
CA VAL A 227 10.84 20.98 -5.48
C VAL A 227 11.80 22.08 -5.98
N LYS A 228 11.59 23.34 -5.59
CA LYS A 228 12.49 24.46 -5.93
C LYS A 228 13.90 24.29 -5.36
N ASN A 229 14.04 23.69 -4.18
CA ASN A 229 15.34 23.43 -3.58
C ASN A 229 16.06 22.28 -4.29
N TYR A 230 15.34 21.21 -4.65
CA TYR A 230 15.90 20.11 -5.44
C TYR A 230 16.29 20.56 -6.86
N SER A 231 15.48 21.39 -7.52
CA SER A 231 15.80 21.90 -8.87
C SER A 231 17.09 22.74 -8.86
N LYS A 232 17.34 23.51 -7.80
CA LYS A 232 18.58 24.30 -7.62
C LYS A 232 19.83 23.45 -7.33
N GLN A 233 19.69 22.20 -6.90
CA GLN A 233 20.82 21.29 -6.67
C GLN A 233 21.20 20.49 -7.92
N VAL A 234 20.36 20.53 -8.96
CA VAL A 234 20.54 19.79 -10.21
C VAL A 234 21.07 20.70 -11.34
N GLU A 235 20.99 22.03 -11.19
CA GLU A 235 21.75 23.03 -11.97
C GLU A 235 23.17 23.22 -11.40
#